data_AF-A0A9E2Y4B4-F1
#
_entry.id   AF-A0A9E2Y4B4-F1
#
_cell.length_a   1.000
_cell.length_b   1.000
_cell.length_c   1.000
_cell.angle_alpha   90.00
_cell.angle_beta   90.00
_cell.angle_gamma   90.00
#
_symmetry.space_group_name_H-M   'P 1'
#
loop_
_entity.id
_entity.type
_entity.pdbx_description
1 polymer ?
#
loop_
_entity_poly.entity_id
_entity_poly.type
_entity_poly.pdbx_seq_one_letter_code
_entity_poly.pdbx_strand_id
1 'polypeptide(L)'
;MNRFFTRVLPILFLGLIVSACAAQNQSFVPIGAMPNSLMRASIDVTPDDLDSARTARILSYHLMLLRSKPLARAGGDRRVVYPADLVRKHGPIMKTAASFNIYVNCKSGGESCWGDPEGFQQNLTGSRFAALLTQYTNSPPSDYTFGGSFTVKYRTYTKLFYANDLLAVLHAALVRNENKAGYSNLYHIFLPKGADTCFDRTRSCYSPDHPRTNNFCAYHESVAFKDVAQHVIVSIEPYQKVGFC
;
A
#
# COMPACT_ATOMS: atom_id res chain seq x y z
N MET A 1 -53.16 -28.00 -72.77
CA MET A 1 -52.80 -29.41 -72.53
C MET A 1 -51.61 -29.47 -71.58
N ASN A 2 -51.78 -30.25 -70.52
CA ASN A 2 -50.80 -30.90 -69.63
C ASN A 2 -49.70 -30.11 -68.89
N ARG A 3 -49.96 -30.08 -67.57
CA ARG A 3 -49.08 -29.95 -66.40
C ARG A 3 -47.79 -30.78 -66.51
N PHE A 4 -46.68 -30.22 -66.02
CA PHE A 4 -45.67 -30.94 -65.22
C PHE A 4 -45.03 -29.95 -64.24
N PHE A 5 -45.33 -30.12 -62.95
CA PHE A 5 -44.68 -29.42 -61.84
C PHE A 5 -43.67 -30.39 -61.21
N THR A 6 -42.39 -30.17 -61.42
CA THR A 6 -41.29 -30.83 -60.69
C THR A 6 -40.96 -30.01 -59.45
N ARG A 7 -41.15 -30.60 -58.27
CA ARG A 7 -40.75 -30.03 -56.97
C ARG A 7 -39.24 -30.18 -56.80
N VAL A 8 -38.55 -29.05 -56.60
CA VAL A 8 -37.16 -28.98 -56.15
C VAL A 8 -37.15 -28.96 -54.61
N LEU A 9 -36.41 -29.87 -54.00
CA LEU A 9 -36.12 -29.92 -52.56
C LEU A 9 -34.99 -28.93 -52.24
N PRO A 10 -35.08 -28.07 -51.21
CA PRO A 10 -33.92 -27.35 -50.73
C PRO A 10 -33.16 -28.18 -49.70
N ILE A 11 -31.84 -28.27 -49.89
CA ILE A 11 -30.86 -28.85 -48.97
C ILE A 11 -30.72 -27.90 -47.78
N LEU A 12 -31.05 -28.37 -46.57
CA LEU A 12 -30.75 -27.68 -45.31
C LEU A 12 -29.25 -27.83 -45.01
N PHE A 13 -28.49 -26.75 -45.15
CA PHE A 13 -27.14 -26.65 -44.59
C PHE A 13 -27.25 -26.27 -43.11
N LEU A 14 -26.90 -27.21 -42.22
CA LEU A 14 -26.68 -26.96 -40.79
C LEU A 14 -25.33 -26.25 -40.64
N GLY A 15 -25.35 -24.93 -40.45
CA GLY A 15 -24.16 -24.16 -40.08
C GLY A 15 -23.85 -24.32 -38.59
N LEU A 16 -22.78 -25.05 -38.27
CA LEU A 16 -22.15 -25.06 -36.94
C LEU A 16 -21.60 -23.66 -36.63
N ILE A 17 -22.28 -22.91 -35.77
CA ILE A 17 -21.75 -21.66 -35.21
C ILE A 17 -20.75 -22.03 -34.11
N VAL A 18 -19.47 -22.13 -34.47
CA VAL A 18 -18.38 -22.16 -33.50
C VAL A 18 -18.24 -20.74 -32.95
N SER A 19 -18.80 -20.48 -31.78
CA SER A 19 -18.59 -19.22 -31.05
C SER A 19 -17.15 -19.23 -30.52
N ALA A 20 -16.24 -18.67 -31.30
CA ALA A 20 -14.90 -18.37 -30.84
C ALA A 20 -15.00 -17.31 -29.74
N CYS A 21 -14.62 -17.66 -28.52
CA CYS A 21 -14.33 -16.67 -27.49
C CYS A 21 -13.16 -15.82 -27.99
N ALA A 22 -13.47 -14.69 -28.62
CA ALA A 22 -12.48 -13.68 -28.94
C ALA A 22 -11.89 -13.22 -27.61
N ALA A 23 -10.60 -13.50 -27.40
CA ALA A 23 -9.83 -12.86 -26.36
C ALA A 23 -9.97 -11.34 -26.57
N GLN A 24 -10.77 -10.68 -25.74
CA GLN A 24 -10.81 -9.23 -25.72
C GLN A 24 -9.40 -8.77 -25.32
N ASN A 25 -8.62 -8.34 -26.31
CA ASN A 25 -7.49 -7.47 -26.09
C ASN A 25 -8.05 -6.20 -25.45
N GLN A 26 -8.11 -6.19 -24.13
CA GLN A 26 -8.34 -4.97 -23.37
C GLN A 26 -7.12 -4.09 -23.64
N SER A 27 -7.25 -3.17 -24.59
CA SER A 27 -6.27 -2.13 -24.83
C SER A 27 -6.22 -1.26 -23.59
N PHE A 28 -5.08 -1.30 -22.91
CA PHE A 28 -4.82 -0.46 -21.75
C PHE A 28 -4.74 0.99 -22.21
N VAL A 29 -5.70 1.81 -21.77
CA VAL A 29 -5.61 3.26 -21.91
C VAL A 29 -4.44 3.71 -21.03
N PRO A 30 -3.46 4.47 -21.56
CA PRO A 30 -2.42 5.07 -20.74
C PRO A 30 -3.06 5.99 -19.69
N ILE A 31 -2.65 5.84 -18.44
CA ILE A 31 -3.15 6.62 -17.31
C ILE A 31 -2.92 8.11 -17.59
N GLY A 32 -3.98 8.92 -17.47
CA GLY A 32 -3.90 10.37 -17.60
C GLY A 32 -2.90 10.95 -16.59
N ALA A 33 -2.10 11.92 -17.04
CA ALA A 33 -1.09 12.57 -16.22
C ALA A 33 -1.67 13.08 -14.90
N MET A 34 -1.15 12.58 -13.78
CA MET A 34 -1.43 13.09 -12.44
C MET A 34 -0.93 14.54 -12.33
N PRO A 35 -1.55 15.39 -11.50
CA PRO A 35 -1.04 16.73 -11.25
C PRO A 35 0.37 16.63 -10.62
N ASN A 36 1.39 17.07 -11.37
CA ASN A 36 2.82 17.07 -11.01
C ASN A 36 3.18 17.75 -9.66
N SER A 37 2.23 18.43 -9.00
CA SER A 37 2.45 19.26 -7.81
C SER A 37 2.96 18.50 -6.58
N LEU A 38 2.56 17.23 -6.42
CA LEU A 38 2.91 16.41 -5.25
C LEU A 38 3.93 15.31 -5.54
N MET A 39 4.48 15.22 -6.76
CA MET A 39 5.61 14.32 -7.00
C MET A 39 6.85 14.92 -6.35
N ARG A 40 7.32 14.30 -5.26
CA ARG A 40 8.53 14.68 -4.51
C ARG A 40 8.52 16.09 -3.91
N ALA A 41 7.43 16.47 -3.26
CA ALA A 41 7.41 17.71 -2.48
C ALA A 41 8.35 17.61 -1.27
N SER A 42 9.23 18.61 -1.07
CA SER A 42 10.01 18.71 0.17
C SER A 42 9.14 19.33 1.26
N ILE A 43 9.16 18.74 2.45
CA ILE A 43 8.44 19.24 3.63
C ILE A 43 9.39 19.39 4.82
N ASP A 44 9.09 20.37 5.65
CA ASP A 44 9.77 20.59 6.93
C ASP A 44 8.77 20.32 8.07
N VAL A 45 9.28 19.73 9.16
CA VAL A 45 8.47 19.53 10.38
C VAL A 45 8.59 20.76 11.26
N THR A 46 7.45 21.35 11.59
CA THR A 46 7.31 22.59 12.35
C THR A 46 7.00 22.31 13.84
N PRO A 47 7.07 23.33 14.72
CA PRO A 47 6.61 23.20 16.10
C PRO A 47 5.14 22.77 16.21
N ASP A 48 4.27 23.27 15.33
CA ASP A 48 2.85 22.91 15.33
C ASP A 48 2.65 21.41 15.02
N ASP A 49 3.44 20.85 14.09
CA ASP A 49 3.42 19.41 13.80
C ASP A 49 3.83 18.57 15.01
N LEU A 50 4.82 19.04 15.78
CA LEU A 50 5.25 18.38 17.02
C LEU A 50 4.17 18.44 18.10
N ASP A 51 3.45 19.56 18.20
CA ASP A 51 2.36 19.73 19.17
C ASP A 51 1.13 18.90 18.80
N SER A 52 0.76 18.86 17.52
CA SER A 52 -0.28 17.96 17.01
C SER A 52 0.09 16.50 17.27
N ALA A 53 1.34 16.10 17.01
CA ALA A 53 1.82 14.74 17.29
C ALA A 53 1.77 14.35 18.77
N ARG A 54 2.06 15.28 19.70
CA ARG A 54 1.98 15.02 21.16
C ARG A 54 0.56 14.72 21.63
N THR A 55 -0.44 15.26 20.95
CA THR A 55 -1.85 15.09 21.31
C THR A 55 -2.59 14.08 20.44
N ALA A 56 -1.91 13.55 19.42
CA ALA A 56 -2.42 12.51 18.56
C ALA A 56 -2.66 11.21 19.33
N ARG A 57 -3.62 10.43 18.83
CA ARG A 57 -4.02 9.15 19.43
C ARG A 57 -3.91 8.05 18.39
N ILE A 58 -3.11 7.03 18.70
CA ILE A 58 -3.12 5.77 17.96
C ILE A 58 -4.38 5.01 18.38
N LEU A 59 -5.30 4.80 17.45
CA LEU A 59 -6.60 4.16 17.68
C LEU A 59 -6.50 2.64 17.56
N SER A 60 -5.72 2.18 16.58
CA SER A 60 -5.49 0.76 16.30
C SER A 60 -4.17 0.61 15.56
N TYR A 61 -3.55 -0.55 15.68
CA TYR A 61 -2.31 -0.86 15.00
C TYR A 61 -2.21 -2.34 14.67
N HIS A 62 -1.28 -2.66 13.78
CA HIS A 62 -0.89 -4.02 13.45
C HIS A 62 0.61 -4.08 13.23
N LEU A 63 1.25 -5.03 13.90
CA LEU A 63 2.67 -5.30 13.74
C LEU A 63 2.86 -6.45 12.74
N MET A 64 3.71 -6.23 11.75
CA MET A 64 4.25 -7.32 10.93
C MET A 64 5.36 -8.00 11.73
N LEU A 65 4.98 -8.97 12.57
CA LEU A 65 5.91 -9.67 13.46
C LEU A 65 7.03 -10.39 12.70
N LEU A 66 8.17 -10.55 13.36
CA LEU A 66 9.23 -11.42 12.83
C LEU A 66 8.70 -12.84 12.61
N ARG A 67 8.99 -13.40 11.44
CA ARG A 67 8.60 -14.77 11.12
C ARG A 67 9.47 -15.73 11.91
N SER A 68 8.88 -16.63 12.68
CA SER A 68 9.62 -17.79 13.18
C SER A 68 10.15 -18.59 11.97
N LYS A 69 11.39 -19.11 12.02
CA LYS A 69 11.86 -20.11 11.06
C LYS A 69 10.74 -21.15 10.86
N PRO A 70 10.31 -21.45 9.63
CA PRO A 70 9.39 -22.55 9.41
C PRO A 70 10.00 -23.78 10.08
N LEU A 71 9.29 -24.42 11.01
CA LEU A 71 9.71 -25.72 11.51
C LEU A 71 9.86 -26.61 10.28
N ALA A 72 11.05 -27.19 10.08
CA ALA A 72 11.30 -28.13 9.00
C ALA A 72 10.32 -29.30 9.17
N ARG A 73 9.22 -29.28 8.42
CA ARG A 73 8.29 -30.41 8.35
C ARG A 73 8.67 -31.23 7.15
N ALA A 74 8.93 -32.51 7.40
CA ALA A 74 9.35 -33.47 6.39
C ALA A 74 8.29 -33.60 5.29
N GLY A 75 8.68 -33.35 4.04
CA GLY A 75 7.97 -33.79 2.84
C GLY A 75 7.25 -32.70 2.03
N GLY A 76 7.80 -32.43 0.84
CA GLY A 76 7.09 -32.02 -0.38
C GLY A 76 6.55 -30.58 -0.44
N ASP A 77 6.78 -29.92 -1.58
CA ASP A 77 6.31 -28.57 -1.93
C ASP A 77 4.91 -28.24 -1.36
N ARG A 78 4.89 -27.45 -0.28
CA ARG A 78 3.67 -26.83 0.21
C ARG A 78 3.93 -25.37 0.45
N ARG A 79 3.12 -24.54 -0.22
CA ARG A 79 3.03 -23.09 0.02
C ARG A 79 3.00 -22.83 1.52
N VAL A 80 3.98 -22.07 2.01
CA VAL A 80 3.94 -21.54 3.37
C VAL A 80 2.78 -20.55 3.40
N VAL A 81 1.69 -20.93 4.06
CA VAL A 81 0.58 -20.03 4.33
C VAL A 81 0.91 -19.29 5.61
N TYR A 82 0.80 -17.96 5.58
CA TYR A 82 0.91 -17.10 6.75
C TYR A 82 -0.50 -16.61 7.09
N PRO A 83 -1.27 -17.33 7.93
CA PRO A 83 -2.68 -17.02 8.13
C PRO A 83 -2.88 -15.61 8.71
N ALA A 84 -1.91 -15.13 9.51
CA ALA A 84 -1.92 -13.78 10.07
C ALA A 84 -1.99 -12.68 8.99
N ASP A 85 -1.44 -12.94 7.80
CA ASP A 85 -1.37 -11.97 6.70
C ASP A 85 -2.74 -11.75 6.02
N LEU A 86 -3.73 -12.61 6.28
CA LEU A 86 -5.07 -12.55 5.68
C LEU A 86 -6.22 -12.61 6.71
N VAL A 87 -6.00 -12.13 7.94
CA VAL A 87 -7.06 -12.08 8.97
C VAL A 87 -7.77 -10.73 8.96
N ARG A 88 -9.09 -10.75 8.77
CA ARG A 88 -9.93 -9.56 8.95
C ARG A 88 -10.04 -9.23 10.45
N LYS A 89 -9.58 -8.04 10.85
CA LYS A 89 -9.66 -7.54 12.23
C LYS A 89 -10.91 -6.70 12.52
N HIS A 90 -12.02 -6.96 11.81
CA HIS A 90 -13.31 -6.26 11.93
C HIS A 90 -13.31 -4.73 11.72
N GLY A 91 -12.21 -4.14 11.23
CA GLY A 91 -12.15 -2.73 10.87
C GLY A 91 -12.89 -2.38 9.56
N PRO A 92 -13.03 -1.08 9.25
CA PRO A 92 -13.51 -0.60 7.96
C PRO A 92 -12.67 -1.16 6.81
N ILE A 93 -13.32 -1.48 5.70
CA ILE A 93 -12.64 -1.92 4.47
C ILE A 93 -12.31 -0.69 3.65
N MET A 94 -11.03 -0.51 3.30
CA MET A 94 -10.59 0.48 2.34
C MET A 94 -10.95 -0.02 0.95
N LYS A 95 -11.99 0.56 0.34
CA LYS A 95 -12.45 0.19 -1.01
C LYS A 95 -11.66 0.87 -2.12
N THR A 96 -11.13 2.04 -1.80
CA THR A 96 -10.35 2.92 -2.65
C THR A 96 -9.18 3.41 -1.82
N ALA A 97 -8.01 3.67 -2.40
CA ALA A 97 -6.93 4.31 -1.65
C ALA A 97 -5.86 4.94 -2.55
N ALA A 98 -5.53 6.20 -2.29
CA ALA A 98 -4.32 6.83 -2.82
C ALA A 98 -3.14 6.58 -1.86
N SER A 99 -2.06 5.99 -2.34
CA SER A 99 -0.81 5.80 -1.61
C SER A 99 0.08 7.03 -1.72
N PHE A 100 0.48 7.59 -0.58
CA PHE A 100 1.40 8.72 -0.46
C PHE A 100 2.66 8.27 0.27
N ASN A 101 3.82 8.43 -0.35
CA ASN A 101 5.08 8.02 0.26
C ASN A 101 5.75 9.19 0.96
N ILE A 102 6.30 8.98 2.16
CA ILE A 102 7.03 9.97 2.93
C ILE A 102 8.44 9.41 3.17
N TYR A 103 9.43 9.97 2.47
CA TYR A 103 10.82 9.54 2.53
C TYR A 103 11.59 10.34 3.57
N VAL A 104 11.97 9.67 4.65
CA VAL A 104 12.66 10.30 5.77
C VAL A 104 14.17 10.22 5.57
N ASN A 105 14.85 11.37 5.62
CA ASN A 105 16.32 11.48 5.65
C ASN A 105 17.07 10.79 4.49
N CYS A 106 16.47 10.69 3.31
CA CYS A 106 17.22 10.25 2.14
C CYS A 106 18.15 11.35 1.64
N LYS A 107 19.45 11.06 1.53
CA LYS A 107 20.46 12.06 1.13
C LYS A 107 20.20 12.65 -0.26
N SER A 108 19.81 11.80 -1.20
CA SER A 108 19.47 12.15 -2.58
C SER A 108 18.04 12.66 -2.74
N GLY A 109 17.22 12.59 -1.68
CA GLY A 109 15.78 12.84 -1.74
C GLY A 109 15.01 11.75 -2.48
N GLY A 110 13.68 11.78 -2.31
CA GLY A 110 12.78 10.80 -2.93
C GLY A 110 13.09 9.35 -2.56
N GLU A 111 12.74 8.42 -3.44
CA GLU A 111 12.74 6.98 -3.16
C GLU A 111 14.10 6.27 -3.29
N SER A 112 15.12 6.97 -3.79
CA SER A 112 16.40 6.37 -4.20
C SER A 112 17.15 5.60 -3.11
N CYS A 113 16.86 5.87 -1.83
CA CYS A 113 17.42 5.12 -0.70
C CYS A 113 16.74 3.76 -0.46
N TRP A 114 15.59 3.49 -1.11
CA TRP A 114 14.72 2.33 -0.88
C TRP A 114 14.49 1.46 -2.12
N GLY A 115 15.03 1.83 -3.28
CA GLY A 115 14.81 1.13 -4.55
C GLY A 115 13.80 1.87 -5.42
N ASP A 116 12.68 1.21 -5.72
CA ASP A 116 11.59 1.74 -6.58
C ASP A 116 10.19 1.53 -5.97
N PRO A 117 9.93 2.00 -4.73
CA PRO A 117 8.59 1.92 -4.13
C PRO A 117 7.52 2.73 -4.90
N GLU A 118 7.85 3.87 -5.52
CA GLU A 118 6.88 4.62 -6.34
C GLU A 118 6.51 3.83 -7.59
N GLY A 119 7.50 3.30 -8.32
CA GLY A 119 7.26 2.47 -9.49
C GLY A 119 6.47 1.20 -9.15
N PHE A 120 6.75 0.55 -8.02
CA PHE A 120 5.94 -0.58 -7.53
C PHE A 120 4.46 -0.19 -7.33
N GLN A 121 4.17 0.92 -6.66
CA GLN A 121 2.79 1.37 -6.39
C GLN A 121 2.07 1.86 -7.66
N GLN A 122 2.79 2.51 -8.57
CA GLN A 122 2.28 2.89 -9.89
C GLN A 122 1.95 1.65 -10.73
N ASN A 123 2.79 0.61 -10.68
CA ASN A 123 2.53 -0.65 -11.36
C ASN A 123 1.39 -1.44 -10.71
N LEU A 124 1.20 -1.31 -9.39
CA LEU A 124 0.06 -1.90 -8.68
C LEU A 124 -1.26 -1.23 -9.11
N THR A 125 -1.24 0.09 -9.33
CA THR A 125 -2.34 0.89 -9.86
C THR A 125 -2.75 0.36 -11.25
N GLY A 126 -4.00 -0.05 -11.42
CA GLY A 126 -4.50 -0.61 -12.68
C GLY A 126 -3.98 -2.02 -13.03
N SER A 127 -3.22 -2.67 -12.13
CA SER A 127 -2.75 -4.04 -12.35
C SER A 127 -3.89 -5.06 -12.35
N ARG A 128 -3.64 -6.24 -12.95
CA ARG A 128 -4.55 -7.40 -12.85
C ARG A 128 -4.79 -7.83 -11.41
N PHE A 129 -3.80 -7.68 -10.53
CA PHE A 129 -3.97 -7.98 -9.12
C PHE A 129 -4.95 -7.01 -8.45
N ALA A 130 -4.81 -5.70 -8.68
CA ALA A 130 -5.77 -4.71 -8.21
C ALA A 130 -7.17 -4.96 -8.79
N ALA A 131 -7.27 -5.32 -10.08
CA ALA A 131 -8.55 -5.69 -10.71
C ALA A 131 -9.18 -6.97 -10.12
N LEU A 132 -8.39 -7.92 -9.65
CA LEU A 132 -8.92 -9.07 -8.90
C LEU A 132 -9.40 -8.65 -7.51
N LEU A 133 -8.65 -7.79 -6.81
CA LEU A 133 -9.08 -7.28 -5.50
C LEU A 133 -10.42 -6.53 -5.60
N THR A 134 -10.67 -5.77 -6.67
CA THR A 134 -11.95 -5.06 -6.84
C THR A 134 -13.12 -6.04 -7.00
N GLN A 135 -12.92 -7.16 -7.71
CA GLN A 135 -13.92 -8.23 -7.83
C GLN A 135 -14.29 -8.84 -6.47
N TYR A 136 -13.30 -9.09 -5.60
CA TYR A 136 -13.55 -9.68 -4.27
C TYR A 136 -14.08 -8.69 -3.24
N THR A 137 -13.75 -7.40 -3.36
CA THR A 137 -14.17 -6.37 -2.40
C THR A 137 -15.48 -5.69 -2.80
N ASN A 138 -16.02 -5.99 -3.98
CA ASN A 138 -17.15 -5.29 -4.60
C ASN A 138 -16.92 -3.76 -4.60
N SER A 139 -15.70 -3.37 -4.96
CA SER A 139 -15.28 -1.97 -5.07
C SER A 139 -15.26 -1.57 -6.56
N PRO A 140 -15.45 -0.28 -6.88
CA PRO A 140 -15.24 0.20 -8.24
C PRO A 140 -13.87 -0.22 -8.79
N PRO A 141 -13.73 -0.49 -10.10
CA PRO A 141 -12.46 -0.89 -10.71
C PRO A 141 -11.37 0.16 -10.50
N SER A 142 -10.26 -0.24 -9.86
CA SER A 142 -9.03 0.54 -9.66
C SER A 142 -9.20 2.00 -9.21
N ASP A 143 -9.58 2.22 -7.96
CA ASP A 143 -9.29 3.49 -7.28
C ASP A 143 -8.06 3.39 -6.34
N TYR A 144 -7.33 2.27 -6.41
CA TYR A 144 -5.98 2.23 -5.84
C TYR A 144 -5.06 3.00 -6.74
N THR A 145 -4.54 4.12 -6.26
CA THR A 145 -3.74 5.05 -7.05
C THR A 145 -2.47 5.43 -6.30
N PHE A 146 -1.47 5.89 -7.05
CA PHE A 146 -0.33 6.57 -6.45
C PHE A 146 -0.65 8.06 -6.30
N GLY A 147 -0.78 8.53 -5.06
CA GLY A 147 -1.19 9.91 -4.75
C GLY A 147 -0.04 10.91 -4.78
N GLY A 148 1.21 10.47 -4.62
CA GLY A 148 2.40 11.32 -4.66
C GLY A 148 3.43 10.96 -3.62
N SER A 149 4.44 11.82 -3.46
CA SER A 149 5.51 11.59 -2.49
C SER A 149 6.06 12.86 -1.86
N PHE A 150 6.53 12.71 -0.63
CA PHE A 150 7.13 13.75 0.18
C PHE A 150 8.55 13.34 0.57
N THR A 151 9.46 14.31 0.65
CA THR A 151 10.77 14.12 1.25
C THR A 151 10.86 15.00 2.49
N VAL A 152 11.31 14.41 3.59
CA VAL A 152 11.45 15.13 4.87
C VAL A 152 12.84 14.92 5.45
N LYS A 153 13.42 16.01 5.98
CA LYS A 153 14.62 15.95 6.82
C LYS A 153 14.18 16.06 8.27
N TYR A 154 14.38 15.01 9.04
CA TYR A 154 13.99 14.93 10.44
C TYR A 154 15.15 14.45 11.31
N ARG A 155 15.52 15.22 12.33
CA ARG A 155 16.67 14.89 13.18
C ARG A 155 16.21 14.14 14.43
N THR A 156 16.72 12.94 14.62
CA THR A 156 16.68 12.22 15.90
C THR A 156 18.05 12.26 16.56
N TYR A 157 18.09 12.17 17.89
CA TYR A 157 19.36 12.17 18.64
C TYR A 157 20.11 10.83 18.54
N THR A 158 19.38 9.72 18.38
CA THR A 158 19.94 8.35 18.48
C THR A 158 19.66 7.48 17.25
N LYS A 159 19.20 8.05 16.12
CA LYS A 159 18.67 7.31 14.94
C LYS A 159 17.45 6.43 15.23
N LEU A 160 16.97 6.43 16.47
CA LEU A 160 15.74 5.81 16.90
C LEU A 160 14.58 6.79 16.75
N PHE A 161 13.53 6.35 16.07
CA PHE A 161 12.28 7.08 15.91
C PHE A 161 11.21 6.49 16.83
N TYR A 162 10.68 7.31 17.72
CA TYR A 162 9.49 6.97 18.50
C TYR A 162 8.23 7.39 17.77
N ALA A 163 7.07 6.90 18.23
CA ALA A 163 5.77 7.24 17.67
C ALA A 163 5.60 8.77 17.45
N ASN A 164 5.91 9.60 18.45
CA ASN A 164 5.75 11.06 18.32
C ASN A 164 6.60 11.67 17.19
N ASP A 165 7.81 11.14 16.93
CA ASP A 165 8.66 11.61 15.83
C ASP A 165 7.98 11.34 14.48
N LEU A 166 7.46 10.13 14.32
CA LEU A 166 6.83 9.69 13.08
C LEU A 166 5.45 10.32 12.87
N LEU A 167 4.70 10.55 13.95
CA LEU A 167 3.42 11.26 13.89
C LEU A 167 3.61 12.75 13.54
N ALA A 168 4.72 13.38 13.96
CA ALA A 168 5.03 14.75 13.53
C ALA A 168 5.38 14.81 12.05
N VAL A 169 6.17 13.85 11.56
CA VAL A 169 6.45 13.68 10.13
C VAL A 169 5.17 13.45 9.32
N LEU A 170 4.28 12.58 9.82
CA LEU A 170 2.98 12.32 9.19
C LEU A 170 2.12 13.58 9.15
N HIS A 171 2.06 14.35 10.25
CA HIS A 171 1.31 15.58 10.34
C HIS A 171 1.77 16.62 9.32
N ALA A 172 3.08 16.83 9.19
CA ALA A 172 3.64 17.75 8.19
C ALA A 172 3.24 17.36 6.76
N ALA A 173 3.23 16.05 6.45
CA ALA A 173 2.79 15.55 5.16
C ALA A 173 1.27 15.75 4.93
N LEU A 174 0.45 15.57 5.97
CA LEU A 174 -0.99 15.83 5.93
C LEU A 174 -1.28 17.30 5.66
N VAL A 175 -0.65 18.21 6.40
CA VAL A 175 -0.79 19.67 6.22
C VAL A 175 -0.41 20.06 4.79
N ARG A 176 0.71 19.51 4.28
CA ARG A 176 1.13 19.75 2.90
C ARG A 176 0.14 19.19 1.87
N ASN A 177 -0.54 18.11 2.20
CA ASN A 177 -1.54 17.45 1.35
C ASN A 177 -2.97 17.89 1.67
N GLU A 178 -3.15 19.15 2.11
CA GLU A 178 -4.48 19.76 2.35
C GLU A 178 -5.34 18.95 3.35
N ASN A 179 -4.70 18.32 4.33
CA ASN A 179 -5.32 17.47 5.35
C ASN A 179 -6.13 16.29 4.77
N LYS A 180 -5.74 15.76 3.61
CA LYS A 180 -6.35 14.55 3.04
C LYS A 180 -6.13 13.35 3.97
N ALA A 181 -7.20 12.95 4.63
CA ALA A 181 -7.25 11.82 5.55
C ALA A 181 -8.39 10.85 5.16
N GLY A 182 -8.72 9.91 6.03
CA GLY A 182 -9.78 8.92 5.80
C GLY A 182 -9.34 7.67 5.04
N TYR A 183 -10.26 6.72 4.91
CA TYR A 183 -10.00 5.38 4.35
C TYR A 183 -9.79 5.33 2.84
N SER A 184 -9.68 6.49 2.19
CA SER A 184 -9.29 6.64 0.78
C SER A 184 -7.84 7.14 0.62
N ASN A 185 -7.10 7.32 1.71
CA ASN A 185 -5.73 7.82 1.70
C ASN A 185 -4.85 6.96 2.60
N LEU A 186 -3.71 6.51 2.08
CA LEU A 186 -2.71 5.70 2.75
C LEU A 186 -1.40 6.45 2.75
N TYR A 187 -0.81 6.68 3.91
CA TYR A 187 0.52 7.26 4.03
C TYR A 187 1.54 6.17 4.36
N HIS A 188 2.69 6.19 3.70
CA HIS A 188 3.76 5.21 3.90
C HIS A 188 5.03 5.96 4.30
N ILE A 189 5.47 5.82 5.55
CA ILE A 189 6.71 6.43 6.04
C ILE A 189 7.86 5.45 5.84
N PHE A 190 8.78 5.82 4.96
CA PHE A 190 9.98 5.03 4.67
C PHE A 190 11.15 5.55 5.51
N LEU A 191 11.68 4.68 6.37
CA LEU A 191 12.83 5.01 7.23
C LEU A 191 14.13 4.54 6.57
N PRO A 192 15.22 5.34 6.66
CA PRO A 192 16.45 5.04 5.96
C PRO A 192 17.18 3.83 6.60
N LYS A 193 18.17 3.28 5.88
CA LYS A 193 19.00 2.19 6.39
C LYS A 193 19.62 2.54 7.75
N GLY A 194 19.51 1.62 8.71
CA GLY A 194 20.08 1.77 10.05
C GLY A 194 19.35 2.78 10.93
N ALA A 195 18.11 3.12 10.58
CA ALA A 195 17.17 3.73 11.50
C ALA A 195 16.38 2.64 12.23
N ASP A 196 16.20 2.86 13.52
CA ASP A 196 15.36 2.02 14.37
C ASP A 196 14.03 2.72 14.61
N THR A 197 13.00 1.94 14.90
CA THR A 197 11.72 2.50 15.34
C THR A 197 11.09 1.62 16.39
N CYS A 198 10.59 2.24 17.45
CA CYS A 198 9.80 1.55 18.46
C CYS A 198 8.33 1.92 18.29
N PHE A 199 7.50 0.89 18.22
CA PHE A 199 6.07 1.03 18.33
C PHE A 199 5.79 1.39 19.80
N ASP A 200 5.20 2.58 20.05
CA ASP A 200 5.01 3.21 21.37
C ASP A 200 6.28 3.33 22.27
N ARG A 201 6.09 3.66 23.56
CA ARG A 201 7.18 3.76 24.56
C ARG A 201 7.60 2.39 25.14
N THR A 202 7.13 1.29 24.58
CA THR A 202 7.49 -0.08 24.99
C THR A 202 8.88 -0.45 24.47
N ARG A 203 9.32 -1.66 24.82
CA ARG A 203 10.60 -2.24 24.37
C ARG A 203 10.47 -3.05 23.07
N SER A 204 9.33 -2.98 22.39
CA SER A 204 9.10 -3.66 21.11
C SER A 204 9.45 -2.73 19.97
N CYS A 205 10.54 -3.05 19.27
CA CYS A 205 11.07 -2.20 18.23
C CYS A 205 11.36 -3.01 16.97
N TYR A 206 11.46 -2.31 15.87
CA TYR A 206 12.33 -2.70 14.77
C TYR A 206 13.71 -2.15 15.11
N SER A 207 14.66 -3.05 15.36
CA SER A 207 16.06 -2.72 15.67
C SER A 207 16.94 -3.92 15.32
N PRO A 208 17.25 -4.15 14.03
CA PRO A 208 17.96 -5.34 13.58
C PRO A 208 19.36 -5.51 14.18
N ASP A 209 19.98 -4.42 14.63
CA ASP A 209 21.25 -4.38 15.33
C ASP A 209 21.13 -4.68 16.84
N HIS A 210 19.92 -4.64 17.41
CA HIS A 210 19.61 -5.05 18.79
C HIS A 210 18.56 -6.19 18.82
N PRO A 211 18.95 -7.45 18.58
CA PRO A 211 18.02 -8.57 18.43
C PRO A 211 17.10 -8.85 19.62
N ARG A 212 17.44 -8.36 20.83
CA ARG A 212 16.61 -8.53 22.04
C ARG A 212 15.35 -7.68 22.04
N THR A 213 15.35 -6.58 21.28
CA THR A 213 14.23 -5.65 21.16
C THR A 213 13.59 -5.70 19.78
N ASN A 214 14.23 -6.36 18.81
CA ASN A 214 13.72 -6.56 17.46
C ASN A 214 12.55 -7.55 17.44
N ASN A 215 11.32 -7.05 17.31
CA ASN A 215 10.09 -7.84 17.43
C ASN A 215 9.20 -7.81 16.18
N PHE A 216 9.40 -6.85 15.28
CA PHE A 216 8.62 -6.71 14.04
C PHE A 216 9.48 -6.19 12.88
N CYS A 217 8.95 -6.31 11.68
CA CYS A 217 9.54 -5.88 10.42
C CYS A 217 9.07 -4.48 10.00
N ALA A 218 7.78 -4.22 10.22
CA ALA A 218 7.08 -2.99 9.90
C ALA A 218 5.75 -3.00 10.68
N TYR A 219 5.02 -1.89 10.63
CA TYR A 219 3.71 -1.80 11.24
C TYR A 219 2.84 -0.79 10.52
N HIS A 220 1.54 -0.88 10.73
CA HIS A 220 0.60 0.13 10.29
C HIS A 220 -0.36 0.51 11.41
N GLU A 221 -0.87 1.74 11.35
CA GLU A 221 -1.67 2.37 12.38
C GLU A 221 -2.86 3.12 11.78
N SER A 222 -3.89 3.27 12.61
CA SER A 222 -4.93 4.27 12.44
C SER A 222 -4.76 5.33 13.52
N VAL A 223 -4.60 6.58 13.12
CA VAL A 223 -4.26 7.70 14.01
C VAL A 223 -5.34 8.77 13.93
N ALA A 224 -5.67 9.39 15.06
CA ALA A 224 -6.47 10.60 15.13
C ALA A 224 -5.63 11.78 15.62
N PHE A 225 -5.57 12.84 14.82
CA PHE A 225 -5.10 14.17 15.24
C PHE A 225 -6.29 15.03 15.64
N LYS A 226 -6.09 16.04 16.49
CA LYS A 226 -7.20 16.89 16.96
C LYS A 226 -7.73 17.85 15.89
N ASP A 227 -6.85 18.24 14.99
CA ASP A 227 -7.02 19.23 13.92
C ASP A 227 -7.27 18.60 12.54
N VAL A 228 -7.21 17.25 12.44
CA VAL A 228 -7.56 16.50 11.23
C VAL A 228 -8.90 15.81 11.44
N ALA A 229 -9.88 16.14 10.59
CA ALA A 229 -11.27 15.72 10.78
C ALA A 229 -11.52 14.20 10.69
N GLN A 230 -10.64 13.46 10.01
CA GLN A 230 -10.78 12.02 9.79
C GLN A 230 -9.55 11.26 10.29
N HIS A 231 -9.73 9.97 10.54
CA HIS A 231 -8.61 9.10 10.90
C HIS A 231 -7.63 9.00 9.73
N VAL A 232 -6.35 8.94 10.06
CA VAL A 232 -5.26 8.80 9.10
C VAL A 232 -4.75 7.37 9.18
N ILE A 233 -4.59 6.74 8.01
CA ILE A 233 -3.99 5.42 7.90
C ILE A 233 -2.54 5.58 7.47
N VAL A 234 -1.63 5.05 8.28
CA VAL A 234 -0.19 5.15 8.04
C VAL A 234 0.47 3.78 8.18
N SER A 235 1.42 3.47 7.29
CA SER A 235 2.36 2.38 7.50
C SER A 235 3.78 2.93 7.67
N ILE A 236 4.57 2.23 8.48
CA ILE A 236 5.95 2.56 8.78
C ILE A 236 6.79 1.41 8.24
N GLU A 237 7.66 1.73 7.28
CA GLU A 237 8.42 0.80 6.47
C GLU A 237 9.93 1.03 6.68
N PRO A 238 10.54 0.37 7.68
CA PRO A 238 11.98 0.41 7.89
C PRO A 238 12.76 -0.27 6.76
N TYR A 239 13.86 0.35 6.33
CA TYR A 239 14.68 -0.19 5.26
C TYR A 239 15.75 -1.14 5.75
N GLN A 240 15.49 -2.44 5.60
CA GLN A 240 16.53 -3.47 5.51
C GLN A 240 15.92 -4.75 4.93
N LYS A 241 16.72 -5.48 4.13
CA LYS A 241 16.48 -6.91 3.91
C LYS A 241 16.81 -7.65 5.22
N VAL A 242 15.88 -7.68 6.16
CA VAL A 242 16.02 -8.43 7.41
C VAL A 242 15.60 -9.87 7.13
N GLY A 243 16.48 -10.84 7.39
CA GLY A 243 16.03 -12.23 7.36
C GLY A 243 14.91 -12.44 8.36
N PHE A 244 13.87 -13.20 7.99
CA PHE A 244 12.66 -13.41 8.81
C PHE A 244 11.66 -12.25 8.79
N CYS A 245 11.96 -11.20 8.03
CA CYS A 245 10.99 -10.46 7.26
C CYS A 245 10.98 -11.09 5.85
#